data_AF-A0A842SY52-F1
#
_entry.id   AF-A0A842SY52-F1
#
_cell.length_a   1.000
_cell.length_b   1.000
_cell.length_c   1.000
_cell.angle_alpha   90.00
_cell.angle_beta   90.00
_cell.angle_gamma   90.00
#
_symmetry.space_group_name_H-M   'P 1'
#
loop_
_entity.id
_entity.type
_entity.pdbx_description
1 polymer ?
#
loop_
_entity_poly.entity_id
_entity_poly.type
_entity_poly.pdbx_seq_one_letter_code
_entity_poly.pdbx_strand_id
1 'polypeptide(L)'
;MLIAKDKLIGAIIVVVGALLGIIYVLGSLVDFLMTTSLFGGLENGFDITSSWLGVDLFDWRLFVVAPMTLVVVLVAIIAVWIGYSMLTTPAPVPLEELEEELAAEEEELSIEDDEDEE
;
A
#
# COMPACT_ATOMS: atom_id res chain seq x y z
N MET A 1 -8.08 -1.13 -29.55
CA MET A 1 -8.31 -1.63 -28.19
C MET A 1 -8.26 -0.43 -27.26
N LEU A 2 -9.36 0.32 -27.15
CA LEU A 2 -9.43 1.48 -26.27
C LEU A 2 -9.67 0.93 -24.86
N ILE A 3 -8.62 0.91 -24.04
CA ILE A 3 -8.77 0.72 -22.60
C ILE A 3 -9.84 1.74 -22.13
N ALA A 4 -10.84 1.27 -21.36
CA ALA A 4 -11.84 2.19 -20.80
C ALA A 4 -11.10 3.28 -20.01
N LYS A 5 -11.52 4.54 -20.17
CA LYS A 5 -10.81 5.72 -19.64
C LYS A 5 -10.64 5.62 -18.11
N ASP A 6 -11.56 4.93 -17.46
CA ASP A 6 -11.60 4.67 -16.03
C ASP A 6 -10.55 3.63 -15.59
N LYS A 7 -10.30 2.61 -16.42
CA LYS A 7 -9.21 1.64 -16.20
C LYS A 7 -7.83 2.25 -16.43
N LEU A 8 -7.71 3.21 -17.35
CA LEU A 8 -6.47 3.96 -17.56
C LEU A 8 -6.12 4.82 -16.34
N ILE A 9 -7.12 5.45 -15.71
CA ILE A 9 -6.95 6.21 -14.47
C ILE A 9 -6.46 5.31 -13.33
N GLY A 10 -7.08 4.14 -13.15
CA GLY A 10 -6.67 3.16 -12.15
C GLY A 10 -5.23 2.69 -12.35
N ALA A 11 -4.87 2.35 -13.61
CA ALA A 11 -3.51 1.95 -13.96
C ALA A 11 -2.46 3.04 -13.70
N ILE A 12 -2.77 4.31 -13.99
CA ILE A 12 -1.88 5.44 -13.70
C ILE A 12 -1.65 5.57 -12.19
N ILE A 13 -2.71 5.45 -11.38
CA ILE A 13 -2.61 5.55 -9.92
C ILE A 13 -1.76 4.42 -9.34
N VAL A 14 -1.93 3.17 -9.81
CA VAL A 14 -1.07 2.04 -9.41
C VAL A 14 0.39 2.33 -9.74
N VAL A 15 0.67 2.74 -10.97
CA VAL A 15 2.03 3.00 -11.42
C VAL A 15 2.66 4.12 -10.60
N VAL A 16 1.98 5.25 -10.41
CA VAL A 16 2.51 6.39 -9.65
C VAL A 16 2.71 6.05 -8.18
N GLY A 17 1.74 5.37 -7.54
CA GLY A 17 1.84 4.94 -6.15
C GLY A 17 3.00 3.95 -5.93
N ALA A 18 3.15 2.98 -6.82
CA ALA A 18 4.26 2.04 -6.79
C ALA A 18 5.61 2.74 -7.01
N LEU A 19 5.70 3.66 -7.98
CA LEU A 19 6.93 4.40 -8.28
C LEU A 19 7.34 5.28 -7.09
N LEU A 20 6.37 5.97 -6.47
CA LEU A 20 6.61 6.80 -5.29
C LEU A 20 7.06 5.98 -4.10
N GLY A 21 6.39 4.84 -3.83
CA GLY A 21 6.79 3.91 -2.79
C GLY A 21 8.20 3.36 -3.03
N ILE A 22 8.52 2.94 -4.25
CA ILE A 22 9.83 2.41 -4.62
C ILE A 22 10.92 3.47 -4.47
N ILE A 23 10.72 4.68 -5.01
CA ILE A 23 11.70 5.78 -4.89
C ILE A 23 11.93 6.12 -3.42
N TYR A 24 10.86 6.22 -2.64
CA TYR A 24 10.97 6.60 -1.24
C TYR A 24 11.66 5.51 -0.41
N VAL A 25 11.30 4.24 -0.61
CA VAL A 25 11.94 3.10 0.07
C VAL A 25 13.39 2.96 -0.35
N LEU A 26 13.71 3.07 -1.65
CA LEU A 26 15.10 3.04 -2.12
C LEU A 26 15.90 4.23 -1.60
N GLY A 27 15.33 5.43 -1.56
CA GLY A 27 15.96 6.61 -0.99
C GLY A 27 16.25 6.47 0.50
N SER A 28 15.26 6.01 1.27
CA SER A 28 15.39 5.72 2.70
C SER A 28 16.39 4.59 2.96
N LEU A 29 16.40 3.56 2.12
CA LEU A 29 17.35 2.45 2.20
C LEU A 29 18.77 2.88 1.83
N VAL A 30 18.94 3.77 0.86
CA VAL A 30 20.25 4.34 0.49
C VAL A 30 20.74 5.31 1.56
N ASP A 31 19.88 6.15 2.13
CA ASP A 31 20.22 7.01 3.27
C ASP A 31 20.64 6.16 4.48
N PHE A 32 19.88 5.10 4.77
CA PHE A 32 20.24 4.12 5.78
C PHE A 32 21.58 3.45 5.46
N LEU A 33 21.81 2.98 4.24
CA LEU A 33 23.05 2.28 3.87
C LEU A 33 24.29 3.20 3.87
N MET A 34 24.11 4.47 3.49
CA MET A 34 25.16 5.49 3.53
C MET A 34 25.45 5.97 4.96
N THR A 35 24.42 6.08 5.81
CA THR A 35 24.58 6.52 7.20
C THR A 35 25.00 5.39 8.13
N THR A 36 24.58 4.14 7.84
CA THR A 36 25.03 2.95 8.55
C THR A 36 26.46 2.63 8.13
N SER A 37 27.19 2.04 9.06
CA SER A 37 28.63 1.76 9.10
C SER A 37 29.31 1.13 7.88
N LEU A 38 28.61 0.83 6.77
CA LEU A 38 29.15 0.18 5.57
C LEU A 38 29.85 1.14 4.57
N PHE A 39 29.38 2.38 4.42
CA PHE A 39 29.97 3.37 3.49
C PHE A 39 30.30 4.74 4.14
N GLY A 40 29.62 5.15 5.22
CA GLY A 40 29.90 6.38 5.98
C GLY A 40 30.60 6.18 7.33
N GLY A 41 31.03 4.96 7.64
CA GLY A 41 31.48 4.51 8.98
C GLY A 41 32.83 5.06 9.49
N LEU A 42 33.46 6.04 8.83
CA LEU A 42 34.70 6.65 9.33
C LEU A 42 34.49 7.91 10.19
N GLU A 43 33.31 8.55 10.13
CA GLU A 43 33.09 9.83 10.85
C GLU A 43 32.39 9.68 12.20
N ASN A 44 31.60 8.61 12.42
CA ASN A 44 30.77 8.48 13.63
C ASN A 44 31.32 7.54 14.71
N GLY A 45 32.53 6.99 14.53
CA GLY A 45 33.16 6.11 15.52
C GLY A 45 32.53 4.72 15.56
N PHE A 46 33.38 3.70 15.57
CA PHE A 46 32.96 2.31 15.70
C PHE A 46 32.59 2.04 17.17
N ASP A 47 31.30 2.18 17.52
CA ASP A 47 30.84 1.93 18.88
C ASP A 47 30.42 0.46 19.05
N ILE A 48 31.33 -0.31 19.65
CA ILE A 48 31.23 -1.76 19.88
C ILE A 48 30.33 -2.11 21.08
N THR A 49 29.86 -1.10 21.82
CA THR A 49 29.11 -1.31 23.07
C THR A 49 27.58 -1.40 22.86
N SER A 50 27.05 -0.79 21.81
CA SER A 50 25.61 -0.78 21.45
C SER A 50 25.27 -1.56 20.17
N SER A 51 26.27 -2.00 19.41
CA SER A 51 26.10 -2.55 18.07
C SER A 51 25.97 -4.09 18.05
N TRP A 52 24.75 -4.62 18.10
CA TRP A 52 24.52 -6.05 17.81
C TRP A 52 24.56 -6.38 16.30
N LEU A 53 24.36 -5.36 15.43
CA LEU A 53 24.35 -5.50 13.97
C LEU A 53 24.92 -4.25 13.26
N GLY A 54 25.71 -3.44 13.96
CA GLY A 54 26.21 -2.14 13.46
C GLY A 54 25.14 -1.06 13.35
N VAL A 55 23.98 -1.28 13.99
CA VAL A 55 22.83 -0.36 14.04
C VAL A 55 22.63 0.07 15.49
N ASP A 56 22.65 1.38 15.74
CA ASP A 56 22.34 1.94 17.04
C ASP A 56 20.81 1.97 17.23
N LEU A 57 20.29 1.03 18.02
CA LEU A 57 18.86 0.89 18.30
C LEU A 57 18.28 2.07 19.11
N PHE A 58 19.13 2.84 19.79
CA PHE A 58 18.72 3.98 20.60
C PHE A 58 18.97 5.33 19.91
N ASP A 59 19.27 5.32 18.60
CA ASP A 59 19.39 6.55 17.83
C ASP A 59 18.03 7.25 17.73
N TRP A 60 17.98 8.52 18.15
CA TRP A 60 16.81 9.38 18.02
C TRP A 60 16.33 9.51 16.56
N ARG A 61 17.24 9.38 15.59
CA ARG A 61 16.91 9.37 14.15
C ARG A 61 16.02 8.19 13.80
N LEU A 62 16.25 7.00 14.40
CA LEU A 62 15.41 5.83 14.17
C LEU A 62 13.97 6.10 14.61
N PHE A 63 13.78 6.72 15.78
CA PHE A 63 12.46 7.06 16.31
C PHE A 63 11.70 8.11 15.49
N VAL A 64 12.37 8.92 14.68
CA VAL A 64 11.73 9.91 13.81
C VAL A 64 11.53 9.38 12.39
N VAL A 65 12.57 8.77 11.82
CA VAL A 65 12.60 8.32 10.42
C VAL A 65 11.81 7.01 10.24
N ALA A 66 11.86 6.08 11.19
CA ALA A 66 11.14 4.81 11.08
C ALA A 66 9.61 4.98 11.02
N PRO A 67 8.95 5.73 11.94
CA PRO A 67 7.51 5.94 11.83
C PRO A 67 7.13 6.76 10.59
N MET A 68 7.94 7.76 10.21
CA MET A 68 7.72 8.50 8.96
C MET A 68 7.75 7.57 7.74
N THR A 69 8.75 6.68 7.70
CA THR A 69 8.91 5.72 6.59
C THR A 69 7.73 4.76 6.54
N LEU A 70 7.29 4.26 7.69
CA LEU A 70 6.13 3.38 7.81
C LEU A 70 4.85 4.06 7.29
N VAL A 71 4.61 5.31 7.65
CA VAL A 71 3.43 6.07 7.18
C VAL A 71 3.45 6.22 5.65
N VAL A 72 4.58 6.58 5.06
CA VAL A 72 4.68 6.76 3.60
C VAL A 72 4.49 5.43 2.86
N VAL A 73 5.07 4.35 3.36
CA VAL A 73 4.89 3.00 2.80
C VAL A 73 3.43 2.58 2.89
N LEU A 74 2.77 2.82 4.03
CA LEU A 74 1.37 2.47 4.23
C LEU A 74 0.46 3.24 3.27
N VAL A 75 0.70 4.54 3.05
CA VAL A 75 -0.03 5.34 2.06
C VAL A 75 0.22 4.83 0.64
N ALA A 76 1.45 4.47 0.30
CA ALA A 76 1.77 3.91 -1.03
C ALA A 76 1.06 2.57 -1.28
N ILE A 77 0.99 1.69 -0.27
CA ILE A 77 0.27 0.42 -0.34
C ILE A 77 -1.23 0.68 -0.58
N ILE A 78 -1.85 1.61 0.16
CA ILE A 78 -3.26 1.97 -0.03
C ILE A 78 -3.49 2.53 -1.43
N ALA A 79 -2.61 3.40 -1.93
CA ALA A 79 -2.74 3.95 -3.28
C ALA A 79 -2.69 2.87 -4.37
N VAL A 80 -1.78 1.91 -4.22
CA VAL A 80 -1.67 0.75 -5.13
C VAL A 80 -2.91 -0.14 -5.01
N TRP A 81 -3.42 -0.36 -3.79
CA TRP A 81 -4.61 -1.17 -3.57
C TRP A 81 -5.86 -0.55 -4.23
N ILE A 82 -6.09 0.75 -4.04
CA ILE A 82 -7.20 1.48 -4.67
C ILE A 82 -7.07 1.47 -6.20
N GLY A 83 -5.87 1.72 -6.72
CA GLY A 83 -5.63 1.65 -8.16
C GLY A 83 -5.85 0.24 -8.73
N TYR A 84 -5.51 -0.80 -7.96
CA TYR A 84 -5.76 -2.20 -8.33
C TYR A 84 -7.26 -2.49 -8.36
N SER A 85 -8.03 -2.06 -7.35
CA SER A 85 -9.48 -2.21 -7.30
C SER A 85 -10.18 -1.58 -8.50
N MET A 86 -9.76 -0.38 -8.94
CA MET A 86 -10.32 0.30 -10.14
C MET A 86 -9.98 -0.41 -11.46
N LEU A 87 -8.93 -1.24 -11.49
CA LEU A 87 -8.53 -2.01 -12.66
C LEU A 87 -9.34 -3.32 -12.79
N THR A 88 -9.65 -3.91 -11.64
CA THR A 88 -10.37 -5.18 -11.52
C THR A 88 -11.89 -5.03 -11.47
N THR A 89 -12.43 -3.83 -11.30
CA THR A 89 -13.87 -3.61 -11.49
C THR A 89 -14.24 -3.80 -12.97
N PRO A 90 -15.12 -4.75 -13.32
CA PRO A 90 -15.73 -4.78 -14.65
C PRO A 90 -16.48 -3.46 -14.84
N ALA A 91 -16.44 -2.93 -16.07
CA ALA A 91 -17.18 -1.70 -16.37
C ALA A 91 -18.66 -1.95 -16.01
N PRO A 92 -19.33 -0.99 -15.35
CA PRO A 92 -20.72 -1.14 -14.94
C PRO A 92 -21.54 -1.60 -16.14
N VAL A 93 -22.11 -2.79 -16.02
CA VAL A 93 -23.10 -3.35 -16.95
C VAL A 93 -24.32 -2.40 -16.90
N PRO A 94 -25.08 -2.21 -17.99
CA PRO A 94 -26.30 -1.42 -17.98
C PRO A 94 -27.17 -1.75 -16.76
N LEU A 95 -27.56 -0.69 -16.04
CA LEU A 95 -28.15 -0.72 -14.69
C LEU A 95 -29.35 -1.66 -14.53
N GLU A 96 -30.10 -1.93 -15.60
CA GLU A 96 -31.30 -2.78 -15.57
C GLU A 96 -31.00 -4.25 -15.20
N GLU A 97 -29.91 -4.84 -15.70
CA GLU A 97 -29.57 -6.24 -15.38
C GLU A 97 -28.98 -6.37 -13.96
N LEU A 98 -28.33 -5.31 -13.45
CA LEU A 98 -27.67 -5.29 -12.14
C LEU A 98 -28.65 -4.97 -11.00
N GLU A 99 -29.68 -4.16 -11.27
CA GLU A 99 -30.80 -3.95 -10.34
C GLU A 99 -31.67 -5.21 -10.21
N GLU A 100 -31.90 -5.97 -11.29
CA GLU A 100 -32.60 -7.26 -11.24
C GLU A 100 -31.79 -8.34 -10.49
N GLU A 101 -30.48 -8.44 -10.70
CA GLU A 101 -29.63 -9.42 -9.97
C GLU A 101 -29.51 -9.08 -8.47
N LEU A 102 -29.38 -7.78 -8.12
CA LEU A 102 -29.28 -7.34 -6.72
C LEU A 102 -30.61 -7.47 -5.98
N ALA A 103 -31.75 -7.20 -6.66
CA ALA A 103 -33.07 -7.40 -6.08
C ALA A 103 -33.39 -8.89 -5.86
N ALA A 104 -32.92 -9.77 -6.77
CA ALA A 104 -33.09 -11.21 -6.60
C ALA A 104 -32.24 -11.76 -5.44
N GLU A 105 -31.00 -11.27 -5.27
CA GLU A 105 -30.13 -11.68 -4.15
C GLU A 105 -30.65 -11.14 -2.80
N GLU A 106 -31.23 -9.94 -2.75
CA GLU A 106 -31.86 -9.37 -1.56
C GLU A 106 -33.17 -10.12 -1.18
N GLU A 107 -33.94 -10.56 -2.17
CA GLU A 107 -35.16 -11.35 -1.95
C GLU A 107 -34.82 -12.78 -1.47
N GLU A 108 -33.80 -13.45 -2.04
CA GLU A 108 -33.32 -14.75 -1.54
C GLU A 108 -32.78 -14.67 -0.11
N LEU A 109 -31.99 -13.64 0.23
CA LEU A 109 -31.50 -13.42 1.60
C LEU A 109 -32.64 -13.18 2.60
N SER A 110 -33.69 -12.46 2.20
CA SER A 110 -34.85 -12.22 3.07
C SER A 110 -35.66 -13.49 3.35
N ILE A 111 -35.72 -14.42 2.38
CA ILE A 111 -36.39 -15.71 2.54
C ILE A 111 -35.57 -16.66 3.42
N GLU A 112 -34.24 -16.66 3.29
CA GLU A 112 -33.36 -17.43 4.19
C GLU A 112 -33.44 -16.93 5.64
N ASP A 113 -33.44 -15.61 5.85
CA ASP A 113 -33.56 -15.02 7.20
C ASP A 113 -34.95 -15.31 7.84
N ASP A 114 -36.03 -15.34 7.05
CA ASP A 114 -37.38 -15.69 7.53
C ASP A 114 -37.56 -17.20 7.79
N GLU A 115 -36.86 -18.08 7.07
CA GLU A 115 -36.88 -19.54 7.29
C GLU A 115 -36.03 -19.97 8.51
N ASP A 116 -35.01 -19.20 8.89
CA ASP A 116 -34.18 -19.45 10.08
C ASP A 116 -34.80 -18.89 11.39
N GLU A 117 -35.84 -18.05 11.29
CA GLU A 117 -36.60 -17.48 12.43
C GLU A 117 -37.89 -18.26 12.82
N GLU A 118 -38.33 -19.28 12.05
CA GLU A 118 -39.43 -20.22 12.41
C GLU A 118 -38.95 -21.53 13.08
#